data_AF-A0A4Y2XBX4-F1
#
_entry.id   AF-A0A4Y2XBX4-F1
#
_cell.length_a   1.000
_cell.length_b   1.000
_cell.length_c   1.000
_cell.angle_alpha   90.00
_cell.angle_beta   90.00
_cell.angle_gamma   90.00
#
_symmetry.space_group_name_H-M   'P 1'
#
loop_
_entity.id
_entity.type
_entity.pdbx_description
1 polymer ?
#
loop_
_entity_poly.entity_id
_entity_poly.type
_entity_poly.pdbx_seq_one_letter_code
_entity_poly.pdbx_strand_id
1 'polypeptide(L)'
;MKGCQAVGVQFDHKGSTHKIKARREVILSAGCTNTPQLLMLSGIGPKEHLQKLKIPVVVDLPVGNNFQEHPASLLPYQLDPAILTVEQKLTNLRYLEEYISNRTGILTFDLRQQFIDIRGNH
;
A
#
# COMPACT_ATOMS: atom_id res chain seq x y z
N MET A 1 4.62 17.91 -33.36
CA MET A 1 4.05 16.92 -32.42
C MET A 1 3.04 17.65 -31.56
N LYS A 2 1.74 17.31 -31.63
CA LYS A 2 0.73 17.82 -30.67
C LYS A 2 1.07 17.27 -29.29
N GLY A 3 0.96 18.10 -28.26
CA GLY A 3 1.47 17.83 -26.90
C GLY A 3 1.06 16.48 -26.33
N CYS A 4 1.92 15.92 -25.48
CA CYS A 4 1.71 14.63 -24.84
C CYS A 4 0.63 14.76 -23.75
N GLN A 5 -0.64 14.65 -24.15
CA GLN A 5 -1.78 14.72 -23.24
C GLN A 5 -2.30 13.32 -22.93
N ALA A 6 -2.44 13.00 -21.64
CA ALA A 6 -3.16 11.80 -21.21
C ALA A 6 -4.67 12.00 -21.47
N VAL A 7 -5.26 11.11 -22.27
CA VAL A 7 -6.68 11.21 -22.70
C VAL A 7 -7.60 10.20 -22.01
N GLY A 8 -7.07 9.33 -21.17
CA GLY A 8 -7.82 8.25 -20.57
C GLY A 8 -6.96 7.13 -20.01
N VAL A 9 -7.61 6.02 -19.67
CA VAL A 9 -7.00 4.81 -19.09
C VAL A 9 -7.53 3.55 -19.77
N GLN A 10 -6.72 2.49 -19.74
CA GLN A 10 -7.11 1.13 -20.11
C GLN A 10 -6.90 0.21 -18.89
N PHE A 11 -7.87 -0.64 -18.58
CA PHE A 11 -7.77 -1.61 -17.48
C PHE A 11 -8.60 -2.85 -17.77
N ASP A 12 -8.26 -3.96 -17.13
CA ASP A 12 -9.03 -5.20 -17.19
C ASP A 12 -9.97 -5.29 -15.99
N HIS A 13 -11.23 -5.67 -16.26
CA HIS A 13 -12.24 -5.88 -15.23
C HIS A 13 -13.14 -7.05 -15.63
N LYS A 14 -13.30 -8.03 -14.73
CA LYS A 14 -14.12 -9.23 -14.94
C LYS A 14 -13.83 -9.95 -16.27
N GLY A 15 -12.54 -10.10 -16.60
CA GLY A 15 -12.09 -10.79 -17.82
C GLY A 15 -12.26 -9.99 -19.12
N SER A 16 -12.63 -8.71 -19.05
CA SER A 16 -12.79 -7.84 -20.22
C SER A 16 -11.92 -6.58 -20.10
N THR A 17 -11.30 -6.18 -21.20
CA THR A 17 -10.52 -4.94 -21.28
C THR A 17 -11.44 -3.75 -21.54
N HIS A 18 -11.30 -2.71 -20.72
CA HIS A 18 -12.08 -1.48 -20.78
C HIS A 18 -11.17 -0.29 -21.12
N LYS A 19 -11.71 0.69 -21.84
CA LYS A 19 -11.06 1.96 -22.15
C LYS A 19 -11.98 3.11 -21.75
N ILE A 20 -11.53 3.97 -20.84
CA ILE A 20 -12.28 5.15 -20.39
C ILE A 20 -11.52 6.41 -20.80
N LYS A 21 -12.22 7.37 -21.40
CA LYS A 21 -11.66 8.68 -21.76
C LYS A 21 -11.89 9.71 -20.66
N ALA A 22 -10.89 10.53 -20.39
CA ALA A 22 -10.98 11.69 -19.52
C ALA A 22 -11.24 12.95 -20.36
N ARG A 23 -12.14 13.83 -19.89
CA ARG A 23 -12.44 15.10 -20.57
C ARG A 23 -11.44 16.21 -20.26
N ARG A 24 -10.76 16.12 -19.12
CA ARG A 24 -9.84 17.15 -18.63
C ARG A 24 -8.48 16.55 -18.30
N GLU A 25 -8.43 15.72 -17.26
CA GLU A 25 -7.18 15.24 -16.68
C GLU A 25 -7.30 13.78 -16.24
N VAL A 26 -6.13 13.12 -16.15
CA VAL A 26 -5.96 11.79 -15.57
C VAL A 26 -5.04 11.92 -14.37
N ILE A 27 -5.52 11.52 -13.19
CA ILE A 27 -4.75 11.56 -11.94
C ILE A 27 -4.34 10.14 -11.57
N LEU A 28 -3.04 9.91 -11.37
CA LEU A 28 -2.51 8.63 -10.91
C LEU A 28 -2.32 8.65 -9.39
N SER A 29 -3.00 7.73 -8.71
CA SER A 29 -2.95 7.59 -7.24
C SER A 29 -2.76 6.12 -6.82
N ALA A 30 -1.94 5.37 -7.56
CA ALA A 30 -1.76 3.94 -7.35
C ALA A 30 -0.71 3.60 -6.26
N GLY A 31 -0.21 4.61 -5.54
CA GLY A 31 0.83 4.46 -4.52
C GLY A 31 2.25 4.52 -5.09
N CYS A 32 3.25 4.49 -4.21
CA CYS A 32 4.67 4.67 -4.54
C CYS A 32 5.24 3.57 -5.44
N THR A 33 4.66 2.36 -5.42
CA THR A 33 5.11 1.23 -6.26
C THR A 33 4.39 1.16 -7.59
N ASN A 34 3.05 1.26 -7.60
CA ASN A 34 2.29 1.02 -8.83
C ASN A 34 2.22 2.26 -9.75
N THR A 35 2.32 3.47 -9.19
CA THR A 35 2.34 4.71 -10.00
C THR A 35 3.52 4.75 -10.98
N PRO A 36 4.78 4.53 -10.55
CA PRO A 36 5.90 4.49 -11.49
C PRO A 36 5.78 3.33 -12.48
N GLN A 37 5.25 2.18 -12.08
CA GLN A 37 4.99 1.07 -12.99
C GLN A 37 3.99 1.45 -14.10
N LEU A 38 2.86 2.07 -13.75
CA LEU A 38 1.84 2.50 -14.72
C LEU A 38 2.37 3.56 -15.68
N LEU A 39 3.17 4.51 -15.18
CA LEU A 39 3.86 5.49 -16.01
C LEU A 39 4.79 4.81 -17.01
N MET A 40 5.63 3.86 -16.55
CA MET A 40 6.55 3.13 -17.42
C MET A 40 5.82 2.28 -18.46
N LEU A 41 4.74 1.57 -18.08
CA LEU A 41 3.88 0.83 -19.02
C LEU A 41 3.21 1.75 -20.06
N SER A 42 3.03 3.03 -19.71
CA SER A 42 2.51 4.07 -20.61
C SER A 42 3.61 4.76 -21.43
N GLY A 43 4.86 4.28 -21.34
CA GLY A 43 6.01 4.83 -22.06
C GLY A 43 6.65 6.06 -21.43
N ILE A 44 6.37 6.34 -20.16
CA ILE A 44 6.92 7.47 -19.39
C ILE A 44 7.89 6.90 -18.34
N GLY A 45 9.19 7.01 -18.57
CA GLY A 45 10.22 6.46 -17.68
C GLY A 45 11.60 6.36 -18.32
N PRO A 46 12.59 5.73 -17.65
CA PRO A 46 13.98 5.73 -18.14
C PRO A 46 14.08 5.02 -19.49
N LYS A 47 14.57 5.72 -20.51
CA LYS A 47 14.60 5.25 -21.90
C LYS A 47 15.24 3.86 -22.05
N GLU A 48 16.39 3.60 -21.45
CA GLU A 48 17.10 2.33 -21.56
C GLU A 48 16.29 1.19 -20.92
N HIS A 49 15.59 1.46 -19.82
CA HIS A 49 14.74 0.48 -19.15
C HIS A 49 13.53 0.12 -20.01
N LEU A 50 12.84 1.13 -20.55
CA LEU A 50 11.68 0.94 -21.44
C LEU A 50 12.06 0.17 -22.71
N GLN A 51 13.20 0.52 -23.33
CA GLN A 51 13.71 -0.16 -24.52
C GLN A 51 14.03 -1.64 -24.28
N LYS A 52 14.63 -1.99 -23.13
CA LYS A 52 14.90 -3.39 -22.75
C LYS A 52 13.61 -4.21 -22.67
N LEU A 53 12.51 -3.60 -22.24
CA LEU A 53 11.19 -4.22 -22.14
C LEU A 53 10.33 -4.07 -23.41
N LYS A 54 10.90 -3.52 -24.49
CA LYS A 54 10.22 -3.26 -25.77
C LYS A 54 8.99 -2.35 -25.63
N ILE A 55 9.01 -1.43 -24.67
CA ILE A 55 7.97 -0.41 -24.48
C ILE A 55 8.35 0.85 -25.28
N PRO A 56 7.45 1.39 -26.11
CA PRO A 56 7.68 2.65 -26.82
C PRO A 56 7.93 3.80 -25.84
N VAL A 57 8.99 4.57 -26.08
CA VAL A 57 9.35 5.72 -25.24
C VAL A 57 8.56 6.94 -25.69
N VAL A 58 7.66 7.39 -24.82
CA VAL A 58 6.86 8.60 -25.00
C VAL A 58 7.59 9.79 -24.37
N VAL A 59 8.08 9.63 -23.13
CA VAL A 59 8.87 10.64 -22.42
C VAL A 59 9.95 9.94 -21.59
N ASP A 60 11.19 10.39 -21.74
CA ASP A 60 12.32 9.90 -20.95
C ASP A 60 12.42 10.69 -19.63
N LEU A 61 12.12 10.02 -18.51
CA LEU A 61 12.10 10.60 -17.16
C LEU A 61 12.62 9.59 -16.13
N PRO A 62 13.20 10.02 -15.00
CA PRO A 62 13.73 9.13 -13.96
C PRO A 62 12.61 8.52 -13.08
N VAL A 63 11.54 8.01 -13.69
CA VAL A 63 10.40 7.36 -13.02
C VAL A 63 10.86 6.08 -12.33
N GLY A 64 10.41 5.89 -11.08
CA GLY A 64 10.77 4.72 -10.26
C GLY A 64 12.06 4.90 -9.46
N ASN A 65 12.79 6.01 -9.65
CA ASN A 65 13.92 6.37 -8.80
C ASN A 65 13.43 7.01 -7.48
N ASN A 66 14.36 7.19 -6.53
CA ASN A 66 14.10 7.84 -5.24
C ASN A 66 13.03 7.13 -4.39
N PHE A 67 12.96 5.80 -4.45
CA PHE A 67 12.17 5.02 -3.49
C PHE A 67 12.81 5.14 -2.11
N GLN A 68 12.02 5.59 -1.14
CA GLN A 68 12.43 5.74 0.25
C GLN A 68 11.43 4.98 1.11
N GLU A 69 11.96 4.27 2.10
CA GLU A 69 11.19 3.54 3.09
C GLU A 69 11.82 3.82 4.47
N HIS A 70 11.03 3.67 5.52
CA HIS A 70 11.52 3.71 6.88
C HIS A 70 11.79 2.27 7.35
N PRO A 71 13.06 1.81 7.36
CA PRO A 71 13.36 0.48 7.82
C PRO A 71 13.01 0.35 9.31
N ALA A 72 12.26 -0.69 9.66
CA ALA A 72 11.89 -1.02 11.03
C ALA A 72 12.45 -2.39 11.42
N SER A 73 12.75 -2.57 12.69
CA SER A 73 13.12 -3.86 13.29
C SER A 73 12.29 -4.08 14.54
N LEU A 74 11.78 -5.30 14.70
CA LEU A 74 10.99 -5.68 15.86
C LEU A 74 11.91 -6.22 16.96
N LEU A 75 11.80 -5.68 18.17
CA LEU A 75 12.48 -6.15 19.36
C LEU A 75 11.45 -6.71 20.35
N PRO A 76 11.14 -8.02 20.31
CA PRO A 76 10.16 -8.61 21.21
C PRO A 76 10.74 -8.81 22.61
N TYR A 77 9.98 -8.39 23.62
CA TYR A 77 10.29 -8.62 25.03
C TYR A 77 9.33 -9.64 25.64
N GLN A 78 9.81 -10.35 26.67
CA GLN A 78 8.95 -11.20 27.48
C GLN A 78 8.28 -10.35 28.55
N LEU A 79 6.95 -10.48 28.66
CA LEU A 79 6.20 -9.83 29.72
C LEU A 79 6.02 -10.76 30.93
N ASP A 80 5.70 -10.14 32.05
CA ASP A 80 5.19 -10.86 33.21
C ASP A 80 3.93 -11.65 32.81
N PRO A 81 3.82 -12.95 33.14
CA PRO A 81 2.64 -13.76 32.85
C PRO A 81 1.31 -13.19 33.37
N ALA A 82 1.33 -12.31 34.37
CA ALA A 82 0.14 -11.62 34.86
C ALA A 82 -0.40 -10.56 33.89
N ILE A 83 0.42 -10.10 32.93
CA ILE A 83 0.02 -9.14 31.91
C ILE A 83 -0.50 -9.89 30.69
N LEU A 84 -1.77 -9.66 30.36
CA LEU A 84 -2.36 -10.24 29.17
C LEU A 84 -1.75 -9.66 27.90
N THR A 85 -1.33 -10.54 26.99
CA THR A 85 -0.87 -10.16 25.66
C THR A 85 -2.00 -9.58 24.83
N VAL A 86 -1.63 -8.87 23.77
CA VAL A 86 -2.61 -8.32 22.82
C VAL A 86 -3.44 -9.44 22.19
N GLU A 87 -2.82 -10.55 21.83
CA GLU A 87 -3.52 -11.72 21.30
C GLU A 87 -4.56 -12.27 22.29
N GLN A 88 -4.19 -12.40 23.56
CA GLN A 88 -5.11 -12.84 24.62
C GLN A 88 -6.25 -11.84 24.86
N LYS A 89 -6.01 -10.54 24.65
CA LYS A 89 -7.06 -9.51 24.72
C LYS A 89 -7.98 -9.56 23.51
N LEU A 90 -7.45 -9.71 22.30
CA LEU A 90 -8.24 -9.73 21.06
C LEU A 90 -9.12 -10.99 20.93
N THR A 91 -8.68 -12.11 21.51
CA THR A 91 -9.44 -13.37 21.49
C THR A 91 -10.52 -13.47 22.59
N ASN A 92 -10.57 -12.50 23.50
CA ASN A 92 -11.52 -12.49 24.61
C ASN A 92 -12.76 -11.65 24.28
N LEU A 93 -13.93 -12.29 24.27
CA LEU A 93 -15.23 -11.70 23.89
C LEU A 93 -15.60 -10.46 24.72
N ARG A 94 -15.11 -10.34 25.95
CA ARG A 94 -15.34 -9.16 26.81
C ARG A 94 -14.91 -7.87 26.12
N TYR A 95 -13.78 -7.86 25.42
CA TYR A 95 -13.28 -6.66 24.76
C TYR A 95 -14.05 -6.35 23.47
N LEU A 96 -14.63 -7.37 22.83
CA LEU A 96 -15.56 -7.17 21.72
C LEU A 96 -16.86 -6.52 22.23
N GLU A 97 -17.40 -7.01 23.33
CA GLU A 97 -18.61 -6.46 23.96
C GLU A 97 -18.39 -5.01 24.44
N GLU A 98 -17.23 -4.72 25.05
CA GLU A 98 -16.85 -3.37 25.47
C GLU A 98 -16.82 -2.40 24.28
N TYR A 99 -16.23 -2.81 23.15
CA TYR A 99 -16.17 -1.99 21.94
C TYR A 99 -17.55 -1.80 21.30
N ILE A 100 -18.38 -2.83 21.26
CA ILE A 100 -19.74 -2.73 20.69
C ILE A 100 -20.59 -1.78 21.53
N SER A 101 -20.50 -1.88 22.86
CA SER A 101 -21.36 -1.14 23.78
C SER A 101 -20.92 0.31 23.94
N ASN A 102 -19.62 0.54 24.15
CA ASN A 102 -19.10 1.82 24.61
C ASN A 102 -18.15 2.49 23.62
N ARG A 103 -17.74 1.81 22.54
CA ARG A 103 -16.67 2.26 21.63
C ARG A 103 -15.37 2.57 22.38
N THR A 104 -15.07 1.79 23.41
CA THR A 104 -13.84 1.85 24.20
C THR A 104 -13.10 0.51 24.16
N GLY A 105 -11.93 0.45 24.80
CA GLY A 105 -11.17 -0.79 24.97
C GLY A 105 -10.11 -1.04 23.89
N ILE A 106 -9.47 -2.20 23.95
CA ILE A 106 -8.27 -2.52 23.13
C ILE A 106 -8.52 -2.41 21.61
N LEU A 107 -9.76 -2.60 21.17
CA LEU A 107 -10.15 -2.53 19.75
C LEU A 107 -10.18 -1.10 19.18
N THR A 108 -10.04 -0.07 20.01
CA THR A 108 -9.90 1.33 19.56
C THR A 108 -8.44 1.74 19.35
N PHE A 109 -7.47 0.91 19.75
CA PHE A 109 -6.04 1.21 19.62
C PHE A 109 -5.47 0.65 18.31
N ASP A 110 -4.49 1.34 17.72
CA ASP A 110 -3.76 0.86 16.54
C ASP A 110 -2.94 -0.40 16.90
N LEU A 111 -3.07 -1.44 16.08
CA LEU A 111 -2.31 -2.69 16.19
C LEU A 111 -0.79 -2.43 16.16
N ARG A 112 -0.30 -1.38 15.50
CA ARG A 112 1.14 -1.05 15.52
C ARG A 112 1.68 -0.69 16.91
N GLN A 113 0.86 -0.10 17.77
CA GLN A 113 1.23 0.18 19.16
C GLN A 113 1.17 -1.09 20.03
N GLN A 114 0.62 -2.19 19.49
CA GLN A 114 0.34 -3.42 20.22
C GLN A 114 1.42 -4.51 20.02
N PHE A 115 2.36 -4.35 19.07
CA PHE A 115 3.43 -5.33 18.80
C PHE A 115 4.60 -5.35 19.80
N ILE A 116 4.56 -4.56 20.88
CA ILE A 116 5.62 -4.57 21.91
C ILE A 116 5.55 -5.85 22.78
N ASP A 117 4.49 -6.64 22.67
CA ASP A 117 4.21 -7.74 23.57
C ASP A 117 3.97 -9.05 22.81
N ILE A 118 5.04 -9.82 22.61
CA ILE A 118 4.97 -11.14 22.00
C ILE A 118 6.11 -12.02 22.52
N ARG A 119 5.90 -12.59 23.71
CA ARG A 119 6.31 -13.96 24.03
C ARG A 119 5.53 -14.49 25.24
N GLY A 120 4.51 -15.28 24.96
CA GLY A 120 3.85 -16.14 25.94
C GLY A 120 4.78 -17.29 26.34
N ASN A 121 4.86 -17.55 27.63
CA ASN A 121 5.66 -18.61 28.23
C ASN A 121 5.26 -19.99 27.65
N HIS A 122 6.25 -20.81 27.32
CA HIS A 122 6.08 -22.26 27.22
C HIS A 122 5.85 -22.87 28.61
#